data_AF-A0A1F3V9J8-F1
#
_entry.id   AF-A0A1F3V9J8-F1
#
_cell.length_a   1.000
_cell.length_b   1.000
_cell.length_c   1.000
_cell.angle_alpha   90.00
_cell.angle_beta   90.00
_cell.angle_gamma   90.00
#
_symmetry.space_group_name_H-M   'P 1'
#
loop_
_entity.id
_entity.type
_entity.pdbx_description
1 polymer ?
#
loop_
_entity_poly.entity_id
_entity_poly.type
_entity_poly.pdbx_seq_one_letter_code
_entity_poly.pdbx_strand_id
1 'polypeptide(L)'
;MAQIQGEIDEYEEQPKKPTKKPYIRYTDLDLIAKDVMGFKAHLKTVVDQWGGVTKLAKKTGIPQPSLSRFFSAASMPRRTTLYKIAEAMNLSEKEIITDWAA
;
A
#
# COMPACT_ATOMS: atom_id res chain seq x y z
N MET A 1 10.31 40.52 23.59
CA MET A 1 9.23 39.85 24.34
C MET A 1 8.27 39.09 23.38
N ALA A 2 8.76 38.45 22.31
CA ALA A 2 7.91 37.79 21.30
C ALA A 2 8.09 36.26 21.25
N GLN A 3 9.21 35.75 21.76
CA GLN A 3 9.56 34.33 21.68
C GLN A 3 8.73 33.47 22.65
N ILE A 4 8.47 33.99 23.86
CA ILE A 4 7.74 33.25 24.91
C ILE A 4 6.25 33.11 24.56
N GLN A 5 5.66 34.09 23.88
CA GLN A 5 4.24 34.03 23.54
C GLN A 5 3.96 32.96 22.47
N GLY A 6 4.85 32.81 21.49
CA GLY A 6 4.73 31.75 20.48
C GLY A 6 4.82 30.34 21.08
N GLU A 7 5.68 30.15 22.08
CA GLU A 7 5.80 28.86 22.78
C GLU A 7 4.56 28.52 23.63
N ILE A 8 3.89 29.54 24.20
CA ILE A 8 2.65 29.37 24.96
C ILE A 8 1.49 28.99 24.04
N ASP A 9 1.37 29.66 22.89
CA ASP A 9 0.30 29.39 21.93
C ASP A 9 0.45 27.96 21.34
N GLU A 10 1.69 27.55 21.03
CA GLU A 10 1.99 26.18 20.54
C GLU A 10 1.71 25.08 21.60
N TYR A 11 1.81 25.41 22.89
CA TYR A 11 1.46 24.49 23.98
C TYR A 11 -0.06 24.33 24.14
N GLU A 12 -0.83 25.40 23.94
CA GLU A 12 -2.29 25.37 24.00
C GLU A 12 -2.92 24.61 22.81
N GLU A 13 -2.28 24.68 21.63
CA GLU A 13 -2.72 23.96 20.42
C GLU A 13 -2.40 22.46 20.43
N GLN A 14 -1.50 22.01 21.30
CA GLN A 14 -1.17 20.60 21.42
C GLN A 14 -2.28 19.80 22.12
N PRO A 15 -2.57 18.57 21.65
CA PRO A 15 -3.57 17.73 22.29
C PRO A 15 -3.15 17.40 23.74
N LYS A 16 -3.85 18.00 24.71
CA LYS A 16 -3.59 17.92 26.17
C LYS A 16 -3.70 16.50 26.74
N LYS A 17 -4.13 15.52 25.95
CA LYS A 17 -4.20 14.10 26.32
C LYS A 17 -3.44 13.28 25.28
N PRO A 18 -2.63 12.29 25.70
CA PRO A 18 -2.00 11.35 24.77
C PRO A 18 -3.08 10.74 23.86
N THR A 19 -3.04 11.04 22.57
CA THR A 19 -3.88 10.36 21.60
C THR A 19 -3.42 8.91 21.56
N LYS A 20 -4.29 7.98 21.99
CA LYS A 20 -4.00 6.55 21.86
C LYS A 20 -3.93 6.23 20.37
N LYS A 21 -2.71 6.17 19.83
CA LYS A 21 -2.49 5.63 18.48
C LYS A 21 -3.02 4.19 18.47
N PRO A 22 -3.70 3.76 17.40
CA PRO A 22 -4.12 2.36 17.25
C PRO A 22 -2.91 1.46 17.51
N TYR A 23 -2.98 0.66 18.58
CA TYR A 23 -1.92 -0.28 18.93
C TYR A 23 -2.17 -1.58 18.18
N ILE A 24 -1.41 -1.80 17.12
CA ILE A 24 -1.42 -3.07 16.38
C ILE A 24 -0.58 -4.07 17.19
N ARG A 25 -1.14 -5.23 17.52
CA ARG A 25 -0.38 -6.26 18.25
C ARG A 25 0.64 -6.87 17.31
N TYR A 26 1.78 -7.31 17.83
CA TYR A 26 2.82 -7.97 17.04
C TYR A 26 2.28 -9.21 16.28
N THR A 27 1.35 -9.95 16.88
CA THR A 27 0.67 -11.09 16.24
C THR A 27 -0.12 -10.70 14.99
N ASP A 28 -0.59 -9.45 14.92
CA ASP A 28 -1.40 -8.97 13.81
C ASP A 28 -0.50 -8.59 12.63
N LEU A 29 0.80 -8.32 12.85
CA LEU A 29 1.75 -8.01 11.79
C LEU A 29 2.00 -9.20 10.86
N ASP A 30 2.11 -10.41 11.42
CA ASP A 30 2.27 -11.64 10.63
C ASP A 30 1.02 -11.97 9.82
N LEU A 31 -0.15 -11.68 10.37
CA LEU A 31 -1.42 -11.81 9.66
C LEU A 31 -1.48 -10.83 8.49
N ILE A 32 -1.23 -9.55 8.75
CA ILE A 32 -1.16 -8.51 7.70
C ILE A 32 -0.15 -8.89 6.61
N ALA A 33 1.03 -9.39 6.97
CA ALA A 33 2.03 -9.82 6.00
C ALA A 33 1.53 -10.99 5.13
N LYS A 34 0.87 -11.99 5.74
CA LYS A 34 0.26 -13.11 5.01
C LYS A 34 -0.82 -12.64 4.05
N ASP A 35 -1.66 -11.71 4.49
CA ASP A 35 -2.76 -11.19 3.68
C ASP A 35 -2.26 -10.36 2.50
N VAL A 36 -1.27 -9.50 2.72
CA VAL A 36 -0.59 -8.75 1.65
C VAL A 36 0.04 -9.70 0.63
N MET A 37 0.70 -10.76 1.10
CA MET A 37 1.30 -11.76 0.21
C MET A 37 0.24 -12.57 -0.54
N GLY A 38 -0.86 -12.94 0.12
CA GLY A 38 -1.99 -13.64 -0.50
C GLY A 38 -2.64 -12.80 -1.59
N PHE A 39 -2.88 -11.52 -1.33
CA PHE A 39 -3.37 -10.57 -2.33
C PHE A 39 -2.42 -10.47 -3.54
N LYS A 40 -1.11 -10.28 -3.29
CA LYS A 40 -0.12 -10.19 -4.37
C LYS A 40 0.00 -11.47 -5.17
N ALA A 41 -0.12 -12.64 -4.54
CA ALA A 41 -0.13 -13.92 -5.21
C ALA A 41 -1.36 -14.05 -6.12
N HIS A 42 -2.54 -13.65 -5.65
CA HIS A 42 -3.75 -13.62 -6.47
C HIS A 42 -3.58 -12.69 -7.68
N LEU A 43 -3.13 -11.44 -7.44
CA LEU A 43 -2.89 -10.48 -8.52
C LEU A 43 -1.85 -11.00 -9.53
N LYS A 44 -0.80 -11.68 -9.05
CA LYS A 44 0.20 -12.30 -9.91
C LYS A 44 -0.42 -13.39 -10.81
N THR A 45 -1.30 -14.22 -10.28
CA THR A 45 -2.03 -15.23 -11.07
C THR A 45 -2.85 -14.57 -12.19
N VAL A 46 -3.56 -13.49 -11.89
CA VAL A 46 -4.33 -12.74 -12.89
C VAL A 46 -3.40 -12.13 -13.95
N VAL A 47 -2.26 -11.58 -13.54
CA VAL A 47 -1.22 -11.06 -14.45
C VAL A 47 -0.65 -12.17 -15.34
N ASP A 48 -0.36 -13.33 -14.78
CA ASP A 48 0.20 -14.47 -15.51
C ASP A 48 -0.81 -15.00 -16.54
N GLN A 49 -2.10 -15.09 -16.19
CA GLN A 49 -3.18 -15.43 -17.13
C GLN A 49 -3.34 -14.41 -18.26
N TRP A 50 -3.13 -13.12 -17.98
CA TRP A 50 -3.24 -12.06 -18.98
C TRP A 50 -2.05 -11.98 -19.97
N GLY A 51 -0.95 -12.67 -19.67
CA GLY A 51 0.26 -12.71 -20.51
C GLY A 51 1.57 -12.41 -19.77
N GLY A 52 1.53 -12.41 -18.43
CA GLY A 52 2.71 -12.39 -17.58
C GLY A 52 3.32 -11.01 -17.33
N VAL A 53 4.30 -11.01 -16.42
CA VAL A 53 4.98 -9.81 -15.93
C VAL A 53 5.71 -9.06 -17.07
N THR A 54 6.20 -9.76 -18.09
CA THR A 54 6.88 -9.13 -19.24
C THR A 54 5.93 -8.27 -20.05
N LYS A 55 4.70 -8.73 -20.29
CA LYS A 55 3.67 -7.96 -21.00
C LYS A 55 3.21 -6.78 -20.14
N LEU A 56 3.07 -7.00 -18.84
CA LEU A 56 2.70 -5.96 -17.88
C LEU A 56 3.76 -4.85 -17.82
N ALA A 57 5.06 -5.22 -17.81
CA ALA A 57 6.16 -4.27 -17.82
C ALA A 57 6.10 -3.35 -19.06
N LYS A 58 5.85 -3.93 -20.25
CA LYS A 58 5.71 -3.16 -21.50
C LYS A 58 4.51 -2.22 -21.46
N LYS A 59 3.38 -2.66 -20.91
CA LYS A 59 2.14 -1.87 -20.90
C LYS A 59 2.13 -0.76 -19.85
N THR A 60 2.68 -1.04 -18.67
CA THR A 60 2.73 -0.09 -17.54
C THR A 60 3.94 0.85 -17.59
N GLY A 61 4.97 0.50 -18.37
CA GLY A 61 6.28 1.16 -18.35
C GLY A 61 7.10 0.88 -17.09
N ILE A 62 6.63 0.00 -16.19
CA ILE A 62 7.36 -0.37 -14.98
C ILE A 62 8.40 -1.45 -15.34
N PRO A 63 9.68 -1.30 -14.94
CA PRO A 63 10.68 -2.32 -15.21
C PRO A 63 10.30 -3.69 -14.65
N GLN A 64 10.56 -4.75 -15.42
CA GLN A 64 10.27 -6.13 -15.00
C GLN A 64 10.94 -6.54 -13.66
N PRO A 65 12.18 -6.13 -13.33
CA PRO A 65 12.76 -6.39 -12.02
C PRO A 65 11.97 -5.74 -10.88
N SER A 66 11.46 -4.51 -11.10
CA SER A 66 10.64 -3.78 -10.13
C SER A 66 9.31 -4.47 -9.89
N LEU A 67 8.65 -4.96 -10.96
CA LEU A 67 7.42 -5.75 -10.83
C LEU A 67 7.68 -7.08 -10.13
N SER A 68 8.78 -7.76 -10.46
CA SER A 68 9.15 -9.02 -9.81
C SER A 68 9.35 -8.82 -8.30
N ARG A 69 10.09 -7.78 -7.90
CA ARG A 69 10.27 -7.41 -6.50
C ARG A 69 8.95 -7.00 -5.83
N PHE A 70 8.08 -6.31 -6.55
CA PHE A 70 6.77 -5.92 -6.04
C PHE A 70 5.94 -7.16 -5.63
N PHE A 71 5.89 -8.19 -6.47
CA PHE A 71 5.14 -9.42 -6.18
C PHE A 71 5.78 -10.30 -5.11
N SER A 72 7.10 -10.21 -4.89
CA SER A 72 7.79 -11.04 -3.89
C SER A 72 7.93 -10.39 -2.51
N ALA A 73 7.71 -9.08 -2.40
CA ALA A 73 7.89 -8.36 -1.14
C ALA A 73 6.64 -8.44 -0.25
N ALA A 74 6.83 -8.66 1.06
CA ALA A 74 5.75 -8.60 2.07
C ALA A 74 5.33 -7.15 2.44
N SER A 75 5.69 -6.16 1.63
CA SER A 75 5.35 -4.75 1.86
C SER A 75 4.01 -4.38 1.23
N MET A 76 3.30 -3.45 1.86
CA MET A 76 2.04 -2.91 1.33
C MET A 76 2.22 -2.39 -0.12
N PRO A 77 1.38 -2.82 -1.06
CA PRO A 77 1.39 -2.29 -2.42
C PRO A 77 0.94 -0.82 -2.41
N ARG A 78 1.65 0.03 -3.14
CA ARG A 78 1.22 1.43 -3.31
C ARG A 78 -0.02 1.48 -4.21
N ARG A 79 -1.03 2.24 -3.82
CA ARG A 79 -2.27 2.43 -4.60
C ARG A 79 -2.00 2.87 -6.03
N THR A 80 -1.04 3.77 -6.24
CA THR A 80 -0.63 4.24 -7.57
C THR A 80 -0.10 3.12 -8.47
N THR A 81 0.64 2.15 -7.91
CA THR A 81 1.12 0.98 -8.66
C THR A 81 -0.05 0.06 -9.01
N LEU A 82 -0.97 -0.16 -8.07
CA LEU A 82 -2.17 -0.97 -8.31
C LEU A 82 -3.04 -0.38 -9.41
N TYR A 83 -3.28 0.93 -9.40
CA TYR A 83 -4.05 1.59 -10.47
C TYR A 83 -3.38 1.50 -11.84
N LYS A 84 -2.05 1.64 -11.92
CA LYS A 84 -1.34 1.44 -13.20
C LYS A 84 -1.50 0.02 -13.74
N ILE A 85 -1.49 -0.98 -12.86
CA ILE A 85 -1.71 -2.38 -13.25
C ILE A 85 -3.17 -2.56 -13.68
N ALA A 86 -4.12 -1.97 -12.96
CA ALA A 86 -5.55 -1.96 -13.28
C ALA A 86 -5.81 -1.43 -14.69
N GLU A 87 -5.33 -0.23 -14.97
CA GLU A 87 -5.49 0.45 -16.25
C GLU A 87 -4.83 -0.34 -17.39
N ALA A 88 -3.63 -0.90 -17.15
CA ALA A 88 -2.93 -1.69 -18.14
C ALA A 88 -3.68 -2.97 -18.54
N MET A 89 -4.42 -3.55 -17.59
CA MET A 89 -5.16 -4.80 -17.77
C MET A 89 -6.66 -4.59 -18.01
N ASN A 90 -7.15 -3.35 -17.92
CA ASN A 90 -8.56 -2.98 -17.95
C ASN A 90 -9.40 -3.71 -16.87
N LEU A 91 -8.82 -3.86 -15.67
CA LEU A 91 -9.48 -4.47 -14.51
C LEU A 91 -10.32 -3.44 -13.76
N SER A 92 -11.47 -3.86 -13.23
CA SER A 92 -12.30 -3.01 -12.38
C SER A 92 -11.68 -2.83 -11.00
N GLU A 93 -12.00 -1.72 -10.33
CA GLU A 93 -11.44 -1.39 -9.01
C GLU A 93 -11.73 -2.48 -7.97
N LYS A 94 -12.87 -3.19 -8.08
CA LYS A 94 -13.23 -4.32 -7.21
C LYS A 94 -12.36 -5.55 -7.38
N GLU A 95 -11.75 -5.74 -8.55
CA GLU A 95 -10.86 -6.88 -8.83
C GLU A 95 -9.45 -6.64 -8.28
N ILE A 96 -9.11 -5.39 -7.92
CA ILE A 96 -7.77 -5.00 -7.45
C ILE A 96 -7.79 -4.48 -6.03
N ILE A 97 -8.88 -3.88 -5.59
CA ILE A 97 -9.12 -3.50 -4.20
C ILE A 97 -9.98 -4.59 -3.58
N THR A 98 -9.32 -5.59 -3.00
CA THR A 98 -9.95 -6.39 -1.95
C THR A 98 -10.02 -5.53 -0.68
N ASP A 99 -10.96 -5.83 0.23
CA ASP A 99 -11.43 -5.04 1.40
C ASP A 99 -10.36 -4.48 2.39
N TRP A 100 -9.07 -4.61 2.08
CA TRP A 100 -7.91 -4.17 2.83
C TRP A 100 -7.70 -2.65 2.86
N ALA A 101 -8.51 -1.88 2.12
CA ALA A 101 -8.40 -0.42 2.01
C ALA A 101 -9.43 0.36 2.85
N ALA A 102 -10.25 -0.34 3.65
CA ALA A 102 -11.27 0.25 4.51
C ALA A 102 -10.79 0.42 5.96
#